data_AF-A0A9Q9UML3-F1
#
_entry.id   AF-A0A9Q9UML3-F1
#
_cell.length_a   1.000
_cell.length_b   1.000
_cell.length_c   1.000
_cell.angle_alpha   90.00
_cell.angle_beta   90.00
_cell.angle_gamma   90.00
#
_symmetry.space_group_name_H-M   'P 1'
#
loop_
_entity.id
_entity.type
_entity.pdbx_description
1 polymer ?
#
loop_
_entity_poly.entity_id
_entity_poly.type
_entity_poly.pdbx_seq_one_letter_code
_entity_poly.pdbx_strand_id
1 'polypeptide(L)'
;MNTKSFFFIFFYLFFACNVAMIVLFLLLYVLIRGYLLLMYHIPFELAWSDLGKYTKAACFTGSLIATGCWWIYYQHSKKGRYK
;
A
#
# COMPACT_ATOMS: atom_id res chain seq x y z
N MET A 1 3.75 25.57 -9.83
CA MET A 1 4.44 24.29 -9.55
C MET A 1 4.77 23.63 -10.87
N ASN A 2 6.04 23.43 -11.18
CA ASN A 2 6.46 22.79 -12.44
C ASN A 2 5.90 21.37 -12.50
N THR A 3 5.29 21.02 -13.64
CA THR A 3 4.63 19.72 -13.89
C THR A 3 5.56 18.53 -13.61
N LYS A 4 6.86 18.72 -13.82
CA LYS A 4 7.91 17.73 -13.52
C LYS A 4 8.01 17.39 -12.02
N SER A 5 7.97 18.41 -11.16
CA SER A 5 8.06 18.22 -9.71
C SER A 5 6.83 17.53 -9.14
N PHE A 6 5.67 17.74 -9.78
CA PHE A 6 4.43 17.05 -9.44
C PHE A 6 4.56 15.54 -9.76
N PHE A 7 4.97 15.17 -10.98
CA PHE A 7 5.18 13.74 -11.29
C PHE A 7 6.15 13.02 -10.34
N PHE A 8 7.25 13.68 -9.93
CA PHE A 8 8.20 13.07 -8.97
C PHE A 8 7.58 12.77 -7.60
N ILE A 9 6.75 13.67 -7.07
CA ILE A 9 6.11 13.45 -5.76
C ILE A 9 5.07 12.32 -5.87
N PHE A 10 4.37 12.19 -7.00
CA PHE A 10 3.44 11.08 -7.23
C PHE A 10 4.17 9.74 -7.25
N PHE A 11 5.27 9.64 -8.00
CA PHE A 11 6.09 8.43 -8.04
C PHE A 11 6.66 8.07 -6.67
N TYR A 12 7.11 9.07 -5.90
CA TYR A 12 7.60 8.85 -4.55
C TYR A 12 6.51 8.33 -3.61
N LEU A 13 5.32 8.95 -3.63
CA LEU A 13 4.17 8.47 -2.86
C LEU A 13 3.73 7.07 -3.26
N PHE A 14 3.73 6.79 -4.57
CA PHE A 14 3.38 5.48 -5.10
C PHE A 14 4.35 4.41 -4.63
N PHE A 15 5.66 4.68 -4.70
CA PHE A 15 6.67 3.75 -4.24
C PHE A 15 6.59 3.53 -2.72
N ALA A 16 6.46 4.60 -1.93
CA ALA A 16 6.31 4.51 -0.49
C ALA A 16 5.05 3.73 -0.07
N CYS A 17 3.91 3.96 -0.73
CA CYS A 17 2.67 3.21 -0.47
C CYS A 17 2.80 1.73 -0.85
N ASN A 18 3.42 1.41 -1.99
CA ASN A 18 3.62 0.02 -2.37
C ASN A 18 4.53 -0.71 -1.37
N VAL A 19 5.63 -0.08 -0.95
CA VAL A 19 6.52 -0.64 0.07
C VAL A 19 5.78 -0.83 1.39
N ALA A 20 4.99 0.16 1.84
CA ALA A 20 4.20 0.04 3.06
C ALA A 20 3.18 -1.10 3.00
N MET A 21 2.51 -1.29 1.87
CA MET A 21 1.54 -2.37 1.65
C MET A 21 2.21 -3.75 1.65
N ILE A 22 3.40 -3.88 1.05
CA ILE A 22 4.19 -5.12 1.10
C ILE A 22 4.58 -5.44 2.55
N VAL A 23 5.06 -4.45 3.30
CA VAL A 23 5.42 -4.64 4.72
C VAL A 23 4.19 -5.05 5.54
N LEU A 24 3.06 -4.38 5.36
CA LEU A 24 1.80 -4.72 6.02
C LEU A 24 1.34 -6.14 5.70
N PHE A 25 1.44 -6.56 4.43
CA PHE A 25 1.09 -7.92 4.02
C PHE A 25 1.99 -8.97 4.67
N LEU A 26 3.31 -8.73 4.70
CA LEU A 26 4.28 -9.59 5.38
C LEU A 26 3.96 -9.70 6.89
N LEU A 27 3.66 -8.57 7.52
CA LEU A 27 3.33 -8.49 8.94
C LEU A 27 2.04 -9.25 9.25
N LEU A 28 1.00 -9.07 8.43
CA LEU A 28 -0.26 -9.83 8.51
C LEU A 28 -0.03 -11.33 8.32
N TYR A 29 0.78 -11.73 7.35
CA TYR A 29 1.12 -13.13 7.11
C TYR A 29 1.79 -13.77 8.34
N VAL A 30 2.77 -13.09 8.93
CA VAL A 30 3.45 -13.55 10.14
C VAL A 30 2.47 -13.63 11.31
N LEU A 31 1.60 -12.63 11.49
CA LEU A 31 0.61 -12.60 12.57
C LEU A 31 -0.40 -13.73 12.45
N ILE A 32 -0.95 -13.95 11.26
CA ILE A 32 -1.93 -15.01 10.98
C ILE A 32 -1.30 -16.38 11.20
N ARG A 33 -0.09 -16.59 10.63
CA ARG A 33 0.64 -17.85 10.82
C ARG A 33 0.93 -18.12 12.29
N GLY A 34 1.39 -17.11 13.03
CA GLY A 34 1.65 -17.20 14.46
C GLY A 34 0.39 -17.50 15.25
N TYR A 35 -0.71 -16.80 14.98
CA TYR A 35 -1.99 -16.98 15.65
C TYR A 35 -2.58 -18.38 15.43
N LEU A 36 -2.61 -18.86 14.18
CA LEU A 36 -3.13 -20.19 13.84
C LEU A 36 -2.27 -21.31 14.44
N LEU A 37 -0.94 -21.12 14.47
CA LEU A 37 -0.03 -22.09 15.05
C LEU A 37 -0.14 -22.12 16.59
N LEU A 38 -0.28 -20.97 17.25
CA LEU A 38 -0.43 -20.88 18.71
C LEU A 38 -1.79 -21.35 19.21
N MET A 39 -2.88 -20.94 18.54
CA MET A 39 -4.24 -21.20 19.02
C MET A 39 -4.79 -22.55 18.55
N TYR A 40 -4.44 -22.98 17.34
CA TYR A 40 -5.04 -24.15 16.71
C TYR A 40 -4.02 -25.26 16.37
N HIS A 41 -2.71 -25.03 16.55
CA HIS A 41 -1.64 -25.96 16.13
C HIS A 41 -1.68 -26.33 14.64
N ILE A 42 -2.35 -25.52 13.81
CA ILE A 42 -2.47 -25.79 12.37
C ILE A 42 -1.32 -25.11 11.63
N PRO A 43 -0.54 -25.84 10.81
CA PRO A 43 0.42 -25.22 9.91
C PRO A 43 -0.33 -24.43 8.84
N PHE A 44 -0.30 -23.10 8.93
CA PHE A 44 -0.88 -22.23 7.91
C PHE A 44 0.06 -22.21 6.69
N GLU A 45 -0.28 -22.99 5.68
CA GLU A 45 0.39 -22.99 4.37
C GLU A 45 -0.43 -22.17 3.38
N LEU A 46 0.13 -21.05 2.94
CA LEU A 46 -0.47 -20.23 1.90
C LEU A 46 0.01 -20.74 0.55
N ALA A 47 -0.90 -21.25 -0.26
CA ALA A 47 -0.57 -21.72 -1.59
C ALA A 47 -0.03 -20.56 -2.45
N TRP A 48 0.99 -20.85 -3.26
CA TRP A 48 1.58 -19.89 -4.20
C TRP A 48 0.53 -19.27 -5.15
N SER A 49 -0.54 -20.00 -5.47
CA SER A 49 -1.68 -19.52 -6.25
C SER A 49 -2.43 -18.37 -5.58
N ASP A 50 -2.52 -18.37 -4.26
CA ASP A 50 -3.22 -17.31 -3.52
C ASP A 50 -2.32 -16.10 -3.28
N LEU A 51 -1.00 -16.30 -3.16
CA LEU A 51 -0.02 -15.22 -3.11
C LEU A 51 -0.17 -14.27 -4.32
N GLY A 52 -0.39 -14.82 -5.52
CA GLY A 52 -0.61 -14.03 -6.74
C GLY A 52 -1.91 -13.21 -6.70
N LYS A 53 -2.99 -13.76 -6.13
CA LYS A 53 -4.26 -13.03 -5.96
C LYS A 53 -4.10 -11.87 -4.97
N TYR A 54 -3.46 -12.13 -3.84
CA TYR A 54 -3.22 -11.10 -2.83
C TYR A 54 -2.26 -10.02 -3.32
N THR A 55 -1.24 -10.37 -4.10
CA THR A 55 -0.32 -9.39 -4.71
C THR A 55 -1.07 -8.46 -5.65
N LYS A 56 -1.94 -8.99 -6.52
CA LYS A 56 -2.77 -8.15 -7.41
C LYS A 56 -3.71 -7.23 -6.60
N ALA A 57 -4.33 -7.75 -5.54
CA ALA A 57 -5.18 -6.96 -4.66
C ALA A 57 -4.40 -5.86 -3.92
N ALA A 58 -3.19 -6.17 -3.45
CA ALA A 58 -2.29 -5.21 -2.80
C ALA A 58 -1.84 -4.10 -3.76
N CYS A 59 -1.52 -4.43 -5.01
CA CYS A 59 -1.19 -3.41 -6.02
C CYS A 59 -2.38 -2.48 -6.32
N PHE A 60 -3.60 -3.02 -6.37
CA PHE A 60 -4.79 -2.22 -6.64
C PHE A 60 -5.11 -1.27 -5.49
N THR A 61 -5.05 -1.76 -4.26
CA THR A 61 -5.25 -0.97 -3.05
C THR A 61 -4.15 0.08 -2.86
N GLY A 62 -2.88 -0.28 -3.08
CA GLY A 62 -1.75 0.65 -3.06
C GLY A 62 -1.91 1.78 -4.08
N SER A 63 -2.42 1.48 -5.28
CA SER A 63 -2.67 2.49 -6.33
C SER A 63 -3.81 3.45 -5.94
N LEU A 64 -4.88 2.94 -5.32
CA LEU A 64 -5.99 3.77 -4.84
C LEU A 64 -5.55 4.69 -3.69
N ILE A 65 -4.79 4.17 -2.73
CA ILE A 65 -4.27 4.96 -1.60
C ILE A 65 -3.31 6.03 -2.11
N ALA A 66 -2.38 5.68 -3.00
CA ALA A 66 -1.46 6.65 -3.61
C ALA A 66 -2.19 7.78 -4.34
N THR A 67 -3.24 7.44 -5.11
CA THR A 67 -4.08 8.42 -5.82
C THR A 67 -4.88 9.30 -4.84
N GLY A 68 -5.38 8.74 -3.75
CA GLY A 68 -6.08 9.48 -2.70
C GLY A 68 -5.16 10.46 -1.97
N CYS A 69 -3.99 10.00 -1.51
CA CYS A 69 -2.99 10.85 -0.86
C CYS A 69 -2.48 11.97 -1.79
N TRP A 70 -2.33 11.66 -3.09
CA TRP A 70 -2.01 12.65 -4.11
C TRP A 70 -3.06 13.75 -4.24
N TRP A 71 -4.34 13.35 -4.30
CA TRP A 71 -5.46 14.26 -4.44
C TRP A 71 -5.58 15.22 -3.25
N ILE A 72 -5.39 14.72 -2.03
CA ILE A 72 -5.40 15.53 -0.80
C ILE A 72 -4.26 16.56 -0.82
N TYR A 73 -3.05 16.13 -1.19
CA TYR A 73 -1.90 17.04 -1.31
C TYR A 73 -2.14 18.13 -2.36
N TYR A 74 -2.71 17.75 -3.51
CA TYR A 74 -3.04 18.69 -4.57
C TYR A 74 -4.10 19.72 -4.15
N GLN A 75 -5.16 19.29 -3.45
CA GLN A 75 -6.16 20.20 -2.92
C GLN A 75 -5.54 21.20 -1.92
N HIS A 76 -4.65 20.73 -1.05
CA HIS A 76 -4.01 21.60 -0.07
C HIS A 76 -3.10 22.64 -0.72
N SER A 77 -2.32 22.24 -1.74
CA SER A 77 -1.49 23.15 -2.54
C SER A 77 -2.31 24.20 -3.31
N LYS A 78 -3.52 23.86 -3.78
CA LYS A 78 -4.43 24.84 -4.40
C LYS A 78 -4.97 25.87 -3.40
N LYS A 79 -5.32 25.44 -2.17
CA LYS A 79 -5.80 26.35 -1.11
C LYS A 79 -4.73 27.37 -0.67
N GLY A 80 -3.46 26.99 -0.67
CA GLY A 80 -2.35 27.89 -0.33
C GLY A 80 -2.03 28.97 -1.37
N ARG A 81 -2.60 28.90 -2.58
CA ARG A 81 -2.39 29.90 -3.65
C ARG A 81 -3.51 30.95 -3.79
N TYR A 82 -4.54 30.87 -2.93
CA TYR A 82 -5.67 31.81 -2.89
C TYR A 82 -5.69 32.64 -1.59
N LYS A 83 -4.56 32.71 -0.89
CA LYS A 83 -4.33 33.63 0.24
C LYS A 83 -3.24 34.62 -0.13
#